data_AF-A0A178EF26-F1
#
_entry.id   AF-A0A178EF26-F1
#
_cell.length_a   1.000
_cell.length_b   1.000
_cell.length_c   1.000
_cell.angle_alpha   90.00
_cell.angle_beta   90.00
_cell.angle_gamma   90.00
#
_symmetry.space_group_name_H-M   'P 1'
#
loop_
_entity.id
_entity.type
_entity.pdbx_description
1 polymer ?
#
loop_
_entity_poly.entity_id
_entity_poly.type
_entity_poly.pdbx_seq_one_letter_code
_entity_poly.pdbx_strand_id
1 'polypeptide(L)'
;KSTEGSSTLYELLDKNLKAQYKGRDRELSNEDRWRFRGSWLLLYIAIQSCSSKEIFNIFRDGKKDTDGEQLLVNLVQMLSAAKTAEKTATRLSKMPSELYANPGKDHNRYDSAFTQASRVHSSTLQYPPELLKMDTSTQMWYAILEASTDSTKTVQTAKDLINHVWPEEDATDIIDQIGNPQRRFGKDDELRLRLRNALFPEYEALTAPRSVELL
;
A
#
# COMPACT_ATOMS: atom_id res chain seq x y z
N LYS A 1 22.33 25.57 4.55
CA LYS A 1 22.23 24.58 5.64
C LYS A 1 20.77 24.43 6.00
N SER A 2 20.10 23.42 5.46
CA SER A 2 18.74 23.04 5.86
C SER A 2 18.88 21.68 6.52
N THR A 3 18.51 21.59 7.79
CA THR A 3 18.51 20.36 8.58
C THR A 3 17.63 19.33 7.88
N GLU A 4 18.24 18.26 7.39
CA GLU A 4 17.59 16.99 7.04
C GLU A 4 16.94 16.47 8.33
N GLY A 5 15.65 16.77 8.51
CA GLY A 5 14.86 16.13 9.54
C GLY A 5 14.78 14.64 9.21
N SER A 6 15.16 13.80 10.17
CA SER A 6 14.98 12.35 10.11
C SER A 6 13.48 12.05 9.98
N SER A 7 12.99 12.03 8.73
CA SER A 7 11.61 11.72 8.39
C SER A 7 11.31 10.32 8.89
N THR A 8 10.38 10.16 9.83
CA THR A 8 9.89 8.83 10.20
C THR A 8 9.04 8.22 9.09
N LEU A 9 8.77 6.91 9.14
CA LEU A 9 7.86 6.25 8.20
C LEU A 9 6.47 6.90 8.25
N TYR A 10 5.98 7.16 9.46
CA TYR A 10 4.71 7.84 9.67
C TYR A 10 4.67 9.22 9.00
N GLU A 11 5.68 10.06 9.24
CA GLU A 11 5.74 11.41 8.65
C GLU A 11 5.79 11.40 7.13
N LEU A 12 6.54 10.46 6.55
CA LEU A 12 6.62 10.29 5.10
C LEU A 12 5.24 9.93 4.52
N LEU A 13 4.58 8.93 5.10
CA LEU A 13 3.28 8.45 4.65
C LEU A 13 2.19 9.50 4.83
N ASP A 14 2.14 10.19 5.98
CA ASP A 14 1.18 11.26 6.26
C ASP A 14 1.35 12.42 5.26
N LYS A 15 2.59 12.84 4.99
CA LYS A 15 2.89 13.88 4.01
C LYS A 15 2.45 13.47 2.60
N ASN A 16 2.76 12.25 2.18
CA ASN A 16 2.42 11.73 0.86
C ASN A 16 0.90 11.64 0.68
N LEU A 17 0.18 11.02 1.62
CA LEU A 17 -1.28 10.91 1.57
C LEU A 17 -1.96 12.28 1.56
N LYS A 18 -1.48 13.25 2.35
CA LYS A 18 -2.02 14.63 2.33
C LYS A 18 -1.79 15.31 0.98
N ALA A 19 -0.59 15.18 0.41
CA ALA A 19 -0.27 15.73 -0.91
C ALA A 19 -1.16 15.10 -1.99
N GLN A 20 -1.32 13.78 -1.94
CA GLN A 20 -2.15 13.03 -2.86
C GLN A 20 -3.63 13.44 -2.78
N TYR A 21 -4.18 13.57 -1.57
CA TYR A 21 -5.56 14.03 -1.41
C TYR A 21 -5.75 15.45 -1.94
N LYS A 22 -4.76 16.33 -1.77
CA LYS A 22 -4.80 17.70 -2.30
C LYS A 22 -4.79 17.73 -3.83
N GLY A 23 -3.99 16.86 -4.46
CA GLY A 23 -3.83 16.74 -5.91
C GLY A 23 -4.84 15.83 -6.61
N ARG A 24 -5.82 15.27 -5.88
CA ARG A 24 -6.82 14.35 -6.45
C ARG A 24 -7.64 14.99 -7.57
N ASP A 25 -8.06 14.17 -8.52
CA ASP A 25 -9.00 14.57 -9.55
C ASP A 25 -10.37 14.90 -8.93
N ARG A 26 -10.91 16.05 -9.31
CA ARG A 26 -12.19 16.58 -8.82
C ARG A 26 -13.32 16.41 -9.84
N GLU A 27 -12.99 16.09 -11.09
CA GLU A 27 -13.91 15.97 -12.22
C GLU A 27 -14.51 14.56 -12.35
N LEU A 28 -14.09 13.64 -11.48
CA LEU A 28 -14.64 12.28 -11.38
C LEU A 28 -16.10 12.25 -10.94
N SER A 29 -16.78 11.16 -11.28
CA SER A 29 -18.13 10.85 -10.82
C SER A 29 -18.21 10.85 -9.29
N ASN A 30 -19.39 11.11 -8.72
CA ASN A 30 -19.55 11.08 -7.25
C ASN A 30 -19.18 9.71 -6.66
N GLU A 31 -19.51 8.62 -7.37
CA GLU A 31 -19.17 7.26 -6.96
C GLU A 31 -17.66 7.07 -6.88
N ASP A 32 -16.93 7.41 -7.93
CA ASP A 32 -15.47 7.28 -7.97
C ASP A 32 -14.79 8.17 -6.94
N ARG A 33 -15.33 9.38 -6.72
CA ARG A 33 -14.85 10.30 -5.68
C ARG A 33 -15.03 9.73 -4.28
N TRP A 34 -16.17 9.10 -4.01
CA TRP A 34 -16.42 8.47 -2.71
C TRP A 34 -15.54 7.23 -2.53
N ARG A 35 -15.39 6.40 -3.56
CA ARG A 35 -14.52 5.23 -3.52
C ARG A 35 -13.06 5.62 -3.27
N PHE A 36 -12.56 6.64 -3.96
CA PHE A 36 -11.23 7.20 -3.71
C PHE A 36 -11.11 7.75 -2.28
N ARG A 37 -12.10 8.54 -1.83
CA ARG A 37 -12.12 9.10 -0.48
C ARG A 37 -12.10 7.99 0.59
N GLY A 38 -12.89 6.94 0.42
CA GLY A 38 -12.95 5.80 1.33
C GLY A 38 -11.62 5.06 1.40
N SER A 39 -11.03 4.80 0.23
CA SER A 39 -9.71 4.17 0.12
C SER A 39 -8.63 5.01 0.80
N TRP A 40 -8.63 6.32 0.56
CA TRP A 40 -7.70 7.26 1.18
C TRP A 40 -7.87 7.31 2.71
N LEU A 41 -9.11 7.39 3.20
CA LEU A 41 -9.40 7.38 4.64
C LEU A 41 -8.95 6.08 5.30
N LEU A 42 -9.13 4.95 4.62
CA LEU A 42 -8.69 3.66 5.12
C LEU A 42 -7.17 3.59 5.25
N LEU A 43 -6.43 4.01 4.21
CA LEU A 43 -4.97 4.10 4.32
C LEU A 43 -4.55 5.11 5.39
N TYR A 44 -5.28 6.21 5.53
CA TYR A 44 -5.04 7.20 6.59
C TYR A 44 -5.24 6.62 7.99
N ILE A 45 -6.22 5.73 8.19
CA ILE A 45 -6.43 4.98 9.43
C ILE A 45 -5.28 3.98 9.63
N ALA A 46 -4.90 3.24 8.59
CA ALA A 46 -3.83 2.25 8.65
C ALA A 46 -2.49 2.86 9.12
N ILE A 47 -2.11 4.04 8.61
CA ILE A 47 -0.86 4.70 9.04
C ILE A 47 -0.89 5.13 10.51
N GLN A 48 -2.06 5.26 11.15
CA GLN A 48 -2.14 5.57 12.58
C GLN A 48 -1.60 4.43 13.45
N SER A 49 -1.55 3.22 12.91
CA SER A 49 -0.95 2.04 13.55
C SER A 49 0.56 1.96 13.36
N CYS A 50 1.20 2.93 12.70
CA CYS A 50 2.63 2.93 12.47
C CYS A 50 3.40 3.04 13.80
N SER A 51 4.31 2.11 14.03
CA SER A 51 5.15 2.05 15.24
C SER A 51 5.99 3.32 15.43
N SER A 52 6.37 3.99 14.35
CA SER A 52 7.14 5.25 14.38
C SER A 52 6.34 6.49 14.80
N LYS A 53 5.04 6.34 15.07
CA LYS A 53 4.20 7.42 15.58
C LYS A 53 4.57 7.74 17.04
N GLU A 54 4.72 9.03 17.34
CA GLU A 54 5.20 9.52 18.64
C GLU A 54 4.40 8.98 19.84
N ILE A 55 3.09 8.74 19.68
CA ILE A 55 2.24 8.18 20.73
C ILE A 55 2.75 6.83 21.26
N PHE A 56 3.45 6.04 20.44
CA PHE A 56 3.97 4.75 20.88
C PHE A 56 5.29 4.84 21.66
N ASN A 57 5.93 6.02 21.69
CA ASN A 57 7.14 6.24 22.49
C ASN A 57 6.86 6.09 24.00
N ILE A 58 5.62 6.30 24.44
CA ILE A 58 5.21 6.09 25.84
C ILE A 58 5.36 4.63 26.28
N PHE A 59 5.26 3.68 25.35
CA PHE A 59 5.40 2.24 25.63
C PHE A 59 6.85 1.75 25.50
N ARG A 60 7.77 2.60 25.04
CA ARG A 60 9.17 2.24 24.76
C ARG A 60 10.15 2.72 25.82
N ASP A 61 9.66 3.22 26.96
CA ASP A 61 10.49 3.72 28.07
C ASP A 61 11.59 4.71 27.60
N GLY A 62 11.28 5.54 26.59
CA GLY A 62 12.21 6.54 26.03
C GLY A 62 13.25 6.03 25.03
N LYS A 63 13.21 4.74 24.64
CA LYS A 63 14.04 4.22 23.55
C LYS A 63 13.51 4.69 22.19
N LYS A 64 14.43 5.09 21.29
CA LYS A 64 14.10 5.43 19.89
C LYS A 64 13.67 4.18 19.11
N ASP A 65 12.79 4.39 18.14
CA ASP A 65 12.31 3.37 17.22
C ASP A 65 13.34 3.05 16.12
N THR A 66 14.37 2.30 16.47
CA THR A 66 15.37 1.85 15.48
C THR A 66 14.77 0.97 14.38
N ASP A 67 13.71 0.22 14.69
CA ASP A 67 13.10 -0.73 13.77
C ASP A 67 12.24 -0.01 12.72
N GLY A 68 11.50 1.02 13.12
CA GLY A 68 10.74 1.88 12.20
C GLY A 68 11.63 2.68 11.23
N GLU A 69 12.81 3.12 11.67
CA GLU A 69 13.79 3.79 10.80
C GLU A 69 14.39 2.83 9.76
N GLN A 70 14.76 1.60 10.17
CA GLN A 70 15.25 0.58 9.24
C GLN A 70 14.17 0.13 8.25
N LEU A 71 12.94 -0.07 8.74
CA LEU A 71 11.79 -0.38 7.89
C LEU A 71 11.60 0.70 6.82
N LEU A 72 11.64 1.97 7.18
CA LEU A 72 11.55 3.07 6.22
C LEU A 72 12.63 3.00 5.14
N VAL A 73 13.90 2.85 5.53
CA VAL A 73 15.03 2.80 4.59
C VAL A 73 14.85 1.64 3.62
N ASN A 74 14.50 0.46 4.12
CA ASN A 74 14.27 -0.73 3.31
C ASN A 74 13.13 -0.51 2.31
N LEU A 75 11.99 0.03 2.76
CA LEU A 75 10.83 0.28 1.91
C LEU A 75 11.12 1.30 0.80
N VAL A 76 11.81 2.40 1.13
CA VAL A 76 12.19 3.43 0.15
C VAL A 76 13.17 2.87 -0.87
N GLN A 77 14.17 2.10 -0.44
CA GLN A 77 15.13 1.48 -1.34
C GLN A 77 14.43 0.51 -2.30
N MET A 78 13.50 -0.32 -1.81
CA MET A 78 12.70 -1.22 -2.65
C MET A 78 11.86 -0.47 -3.68
N LEU A 79 11.18 0.61 -3.26
CA LEU A 79 10.36 1.41 -4.16
C LEU A 79 11.22 2.05 -5.28
N SER A 80 12.43 2.48 -4.95
CA SER A 80 13.38 3.05 -5.92
C SER A 80 13.90 2.01 -6.92
N ALA A 81 14.18 0.79 -6.45
CA ALA A 81 14.61 -0.32 -7.28
C ALA A 81 13.50 -0.76 -8.24
N ALA A 82 12.27 -0.91 -7.74
CA ALA A 82 11.10 -1.26 -8.55
C ALA A 82 10.83 -0.23 -9.66
N LYS A 83 10.87 1.07 -9.33
CA LYS A 83 10.71 2.16 -10.33
C LYS A 83 11.83 2.16 -11.38
N THR A 84 13.05 1.77 -11.01
CA THR A 84 14.18 1.67 -11.94
C THR A 84 14.02 0.47 -12.86
N ALA A 85 13.60 -0.68 -12.32
CA ALA A 85 13.31 -1.88 -13.10
C ALA A 85 12.18 -1.64 -14.11
N GLU A 86 11.09 -1.00 -13.70
CA GLU A 86 9.96 -0.68 -14.59
C GLU A 86 10.37 0.25 -15.74
N LYS A 87 11.14 1.30 -15.44
CA LYS A 87 11.72 2.21 -16.45
C LYS A 87 12.66 1.48 -17.42
N THR A 88 13.36 0.46 -16.95
CA THR A 88 14.30 -0.32 -17.77
C THR A 88 13.54 -1.32 -18.65
N ALA A 89 12.51 -1.98 -18.12
CA ALA A 89 11.63 -2.88 -18.86
C ALA A 89 10.85 -2.14 -19.96
N THR A 90 10.32 -0.95 -19.66
CA THR A 90 9.65 -0.11 -20.69
C THR A 90 10.61 0.40 -21.77
N ARG A 91 11.91 0.55 -21.46
CA ARG A 91 12.94 0.87 -22.47
C ARG A 91 13.30 -0.33 -23.33
N LEU A 92 13.38 -1.53 -22.76
CA LEU A 92 13.69 -2.77 -23.49
C LEU A 92 12.51 -3.28 -24.34
N SER A 93 11.27 -3.01 -23.92
CA SER A 93 10.07 -3.32 -24.71
C SER A 93 9.87 -2.39 -25.91
N LYS A 94 10.59 -1.25 -25.98
CA LYS A 94 10.66 -0.39 -27.15
C LYS A 94 11.82 -0.83 -28.06
N MET A 95 11.81 -2.09 -28.51
CA MET A 95 12.59 -2.40 -29.70
C MET A 95 11.92 -1.70 -30.89
N PRO A 96 12.67 -0.97 -31.73
CA PRO A 96 12.12 -0.44 -32.98
C PRO A 96 11.78 -1.65 -33.86
N SER A 97 10.49 -1.88 -34.12
CA SER A 97 10.05 -2.85 -35.11
C SER A 97 10.16 -2.32 -36.55
N GLU A 98 10.93 -1.26 -36.77
CA GLU A 98 11.16 -0.65 -38.09
C GLU A 98 12.33 -1.32 -38.82
N LEU A 99 12.16 -2.59 -39.18
CA LEU A 99 12.91 -3.19 -40.31
C LEU A 99 12.04 -4.03 -41.26
N TYR A 100 10.73 -4.15 -41.01
CA TYR A 100 9.82 -4.86 -41.93
C TYR A 100 8.46 -4.15 -42.05
N ALA A 101 8.46 -2.95 -42.63
CA ALA A 101 7.29 -2.37 -43.28
C ALA A 101 7.62 -2.27 -44.77
N ASN A 102 7.23 -3.21 -45.62
CA ASN A 102 5.94 -3.27 -46.34
C ASN A 102 6.08 -4.37 -47.45
N PRO A 103 5.05 -4.69 -48.26
CA PRO A 103 3.76 -5.28 -47.90
C PRO A 103 3.44 -6.48 -48.83
N GLY A 104 2.62 -7.42 -48.36
CA GLY A 104 1.82 -8.25 -49.28
C GLY A 104 1.92 -9.76 -49.12
N LYS A 105 0.77 -10.35 -49.43
CA LYS A 105 0.41 -11.78 -49.49
C LYS A 105 0.12 -12.46 -48.16
N ASP A 106 -1.19 -12.58 -47.93
CA ASP A 106 -1.88 -13.69 -47.29
C ASP A 106 -0.98 -14.86 -46.93
N HIS A 107 -0.74 -15.06 -45.63
CA HIS A 107 -0.64 -16.39 -45.04
C HIS A 107 -1.31 -16.30 -43.66
N ASN A 108 -2.52 -16.85 -43.56
CA ASN A 108 -3.09 -17.26 -42.28
C ASN A 108 -2.13 -18.29 -41.68
N ARG A 109 -1.30 -17.85 -40.74
CA ARG A 109 -0.57 -18.76 -39.85
C ARG A 109 -0.91 -18.37 -38.42
N TYR A 110 -1.92 -19.04 -37.90
CA TYR A 110 -2.21 -19.09 -36.48
C TYR A 110 -1.06 -19.84 -35.79
N ASP A 111 -0.09 -19.11 -35.27
CA ASP A 111 0.76 -19.55 -34.17
C ASP A 111 0.81 -18.42 -33.13
N SER A 112 -0.36 -18.15 -32.55
CA SER A 112 -0.45 -17.36 -31.32
C SER A 112 -0.11 -18.26 -30.14
N ALA A 113 1.17 -18.57 -29.97
CA ALA A 113 1.73 -18.89 -28.67
C ALA A 113 1.99 -17.59 -27.89
N PHE A 114 0.94 -16.79 -27.73
CA PHE A 114 0.87 -15.84 -26.64
C PHE A 114 -0.48 -16.08 -26.01
N THR A 115 -0.46 -16.92 -24.98
CA THR A 115 -1.55 -16.99 -24.03
C THR A 115 -1.77 -15.55 -23.60
N GLN A 116 -2.80 -14.93 -24.18
CA GLN A 116 -3.55 -13.90 -23.53
C GLN A 116 -4.06 -14.61 -22.28
N ALA A 117 -3.21 -14.62 -21.24
CA ALA A 117 -3.60 -15.00 -19.91
C ALA A 117 -4.70 -14.00 -19.60
N SER A 118 -5.92 -14.48 -19.82
CA SER A 118 -7.13 -14.01 -19.20
C SER A 118 -6.73 -13.38 -17.89
N ARG A 119 -7.16 -12.14 -17.70
CA ARG A 119 -7.25 -11.45 -16.41
C ARG A 119 -8.13 -12.30 -15.48
N VAL A 120 -7.64 -13.48 -15.11
CA VAL A 120 -8.16 -14.27 -14.03
C VAL A 120 -7.65 -13.53 -12.82
N HIS A 121 -8.63 -12.92 -12.17
CA HIS A 121 -8.57 -12.34 -10.86
C HIS A 121 -7.84 -13.29 -9.91
N SER A 122 -6.56 -13.05 -9.73
CA SER A 122 -5.83 -13.49 -8.55
C SER A 122 -5.36 -12.21 -7.88
N SER A 123 -5.95 -11.93 -6.72
CA SER A 123 -5.65 -10.83 -5.80
C SER A 123 -4.25 -10.98 -5.18
N THR A 124 -3.25 -11.20 -6.03
CA THR A 124 -1.86 -11.39 -5.63
C THR A 124 -1.12 -10.13 -5.99
N LEU A 125 -0.89 -9.30 -4.98
CA LEU A 125 0.00 -8.15 -5.04
C LEU A 125 1.26 -8.55 -5.82
N GLN A 126 1.49 -7.92 -6.96
CA GLN A 126 2.56 -8.27 -7.89
C GLN A 126 3.87 -7.69 -7.33
N TYR A 127 4.37 -8.35 -6.30
CA TYR A 127 5.55 -7.89 -5.57
C TYR A 127 6.85 -8.27 -6.29
N PRO A 128 7.90 -7.45 -6.17
CA PRO A 128 9.27 -7.87 -6.42
C PRO A 128 9.57 -9.23 -5.74
N PRO A 129 10.38 -10.11 -6.35
CA PRO A 129 10.71 -11.42 -5.77
C PRO A 129 11.33 -11.35 -4.36
N GLU A 130 11.94 -10.22 -4.02
CA GLU A 130 12.54 -9.93 -2.72
C GLU A 130 11.48 -9.73 -1.61
N LEU A 131 10.30 -9.19 -1.97
CA LEU A 131 9.18 -8.94 -1.05
C LEU A 131 8.44 -10.22 -0.66
N LEU A 132 8.47 -11.26 -1.50
CA LEU A 132 7.88 -12.57 -1.19
C LEU A 132 8.60 -13.30 -0.04
N LYS A 133 9.81 -12.86 0.34
CA LYS A 133 10.59 -13.42 1.46
C LYS A 133 10.39 -12.66 2.77
N MET A 134 9.69 -11.52 2.73
CA MET A 134 9.48 -10.67 3.89
C MET A 134 8.23 -11.10 4.67
N ASP A 135 8.17 -10.67 5.93
CA ASP A 135 6.98 -10.83 6.74
C ASP A 135 5.80 -10.03 6.15
N THR A 136 4.60 -10.48 6.47
CA THR A 136 3.36 -9.95 5.95
C THR A 136 3.17 -8.46 6.27
N SER A 137 3.62 -7.99 7.44
CA SER A 137 3.49 -6.58 7.81
C SER A 137 4.35 -5.69 6.93
N THR A 138 5.61 -6.07 6.67
CA THR A 138 6.48 -5.33 5.76
C THR A 138 5.91 -5.24 4.35
N GLN A 139 5.30 -6.32 3.83
CA GLN A 139 4.63 -6.30 2.53
C GLN A 139 3.47 -5.30 2.50
N MET A 140 2.66 -5.24 3.56
CA MET A 140 1.58 -4.25 3.66
C MET A 140 2.12 -2.82 3.74
N TRP A 141 3.15 -2.57 4.52
CA TRP A 141 3.76 -1.24 4.61
C TRP A 141 4.33 -0.80 3.27
N TYR A 142 4.91 -1.72 2.49
CA TYR A 142 5.34 -1.44 1.12
C TYR A 142 4.16 -1.05 0.23
N ALA A 143 3.07 -1.82 0.25
CA ALA A 143 1.88 -1.51 -0.54
C ALA A 143 1.29 -0.15 -0.16
N ILE A 144 1.20 0.17 1.15
CA ILE A 144 0.74 1.46 1.66
C ILE A 144 1.67 2.60 1.19
N LEU A 145 2.99 2.40 1.25
CA LEU A 145 3.96 3.38 0.77
C LEU A 145 3.78 3.63 -0.72
N GLU A 146 3.67 2.58 -1.52
CA GLU A 146 3.45 2.68 -2.96
C GLU A 146 2.16 3.46 -3.28
N ALA A 147 1.05 3.07 -2.65
CA ALA A 147 -0.26 3.72 -2.77
C ALA A 147 -0.28 5.17 -2.30
N SER A 148 0.57 5.55 -1.35
CA SER A 148 0.72 6.94 -0.91
C SER A 148 1.42 7.82 -1.95
N THR A 149 2.24 7.20 -2.81
CA THR A 149 2.98 7.90 -3.87
C THR A 149 2.29 7.86 -5.23
N ASP A 150 1.40 6.90 -5.45
CA ASP A 150 0.70 6.68 -6.71
C ASP A 150 -0.81 6.53 -6.47
N SER A 151 -1.56 7.54 -6.89
CA SER A 151 -3.01 7.58 -6.69
C SER A 151 -3.78 6.52 -7.46
N THR A 152 -3.19 5.95 -8.51
CA THR A 152 -3.83 4.87 -9.29
C THR A 152 -3.88 3.56 -8.51
N LYS A 153 -2.98 3.39 -7.52
CA LYS A 153 -2.86 2.17 -6.71
C LYS A 153 -3.69 2.22 -5.42
N THR A 154 -4.06 3.41 -4.97
CA THR A 154 -4.75 3.64 -3.69
C THR A 154 -6.00 2.78 -3.47
N VAL A 155 -6.88 2.68 -4.48
CA VAL A 155 -8.12 1.91 -4.36
C VAL A 155 -7.82 0.42 -4.27
N GLN A 156 -6.92 -0.08 -5.11
CA GLN A 156 -6.56 -1.49 -5.12
C GLN A 156 -5.87 -1.89 -3.81
N THR A 157 -4.89 -1.09 -3.36
CA THR A 157 -4.20 -1.32 -2.08
C THR A 157 -5.15 -1.30 -0.90
N ALA A 158 -6.12 -0.37 -0.87
CA ALA A 158 -7.12 -0.35 0.19
C ALA A 158 -7.98 -1.63 0.20
N LYS A 159 -8.37 -2.13 -0.98
CA LYS A 159 -9.11 -3.39 -1.10
C LYS A 159 -8.29 -4.58 -0.64
N ASP A 160 -7.04 -4.68 -1.10
CA ASP A 160 -6.14 -5.77 -0.73
C ASP A 160 -5.87 -5.78 0.77
N LEU A 161 -5.74 -4.60 1.38
CA LEU A 161 -5.57 -4.47 2.83
C LEU A 161 -6.81 -4.96 3.59
N ILE A 162 -8.03 -4.58 3.19
CA ILE A 162 -9.26 -5.11 3.81
C ILE A 162 -9.34 -6.62 3.63
N ASN A 163 -9.19 -7.12 2.40
CA ASN A 163 -9.28 -8.55 2.13
C ASN A 163 -8.30 -9.37 2.97
N HIS A 164 -7.17 -8.78 3.35
CA HIS A 164 -6.22 -9.42 4.24
C HIS A 164 -6.65 -9.38 5.71
N VAL A 165 -7.05 -8.21 6.24
CA VAL A 165 -7.34 -8.05 7.68
C VAL A 165 -8.76 -8.44 8.06
N TRP A 166 -9.66 -8.49 7.08
CA TRP A 166 -11.09 -8.74 7.23
C TRP A 166 -11.67 -9.47 6.01
N PRO A 167 -11.23 -10.72 5.75
CA PRO A 167 -11.64 -11.48 4.57
C PRO A 167 -13.13 -11.82 4.52
N GLU A 168 -13.85 -11.76 5.65
CA GLU A 168 -15.27 -12.08 5.73
C GLU A 168 -16.20 -10.98 5.22
N GLU A 169 -15.70 -9.75 5.07
CA GLU A 169 -16.50 -8.59 4.64
C GLU A 169 -16.12 -8.16 3.21
N ASP A 170 -17.08 -7.60 2.47
CA ASP A 170 -16.79 -7.05 1.14
C ASP A 170 -15.97 -5.75 1.28
N ALA A 171 -14.71 -5.82 0.86
CA ALA A 171 -13.81 -4.68 0.82
C ALA A 171 -14.38 -3.49 0.03
N THR A 172 -15.14 -3.74 -1.04
CA THR A 172 -15.73 -2.66 -1.82
C THR A 172 -16.83 -1.95 -1.02
N ASP A 173 -17.69 -2.70 -0.35
CA ASP A 173 -18.76 -2.12 0.47
C ASP A 173 -18.21 -1.35 1.67
N ILE A 174 -17.20 -1.88 2.38
CA ILE A 174 -16.54 -1.16 3.48
C ILE A 174 -15.94 0.17 2.97
N ILE A 175 -15.21 0.15 1.85
CA ILE A 175 -14.63 1.37 1.27
C ILE A 175 -15.72 2.37 0.91
N ASP A 176 -16.81 1.91 0.30
CA ASP A 176 -17.92 2.79 -0.09
C ASP A 176 -18.65 3.36 1.14
N GLN A 177 -18.81 2.59 2.23
CA GLN A 177 -19.37 3.08 3.49
C GLN A 177 -18.49 4.12 4.18
N ILE A 178 -17.17 3.94 4.22
CA ILE A 178 -16.22 4.92 4.76
C ILE A 178 -16.18 6.19 3.89
N GLY A 179 -16.22 5.98 2.57
CA GLY A 179 -16.06 7.03 1.56
C GLY A 179 -17.28 7.91 1.37
N ASN A 180 -18.49 7.37 1.51
CA ASN A 180 -19.73 8.09 1.29
C ASN A 180 -20.26 8.75 2.59
N PRO A 181 -20.33 10.08 2.68
CA PRO A 181 -20.84 10.77 3.88
C PRO A 181 -22.30 10.47 4.24
N GLN A 182 -23.09 9.94 3.31
CA GLN A 182 -24.49 9.56 3.54
C GLN A 182 -24.62 8.16 4.14
N ARG A 183 -23.56 7.36 4.10
CA ARG A 183 -23.51 6.03 4.72
C ARG A 183 -22.84 6.15 6.08
N ARG A 184 -23.22 5.26 7.00
CA ARG A 184 -22.56 5.13 8.30
C ARG A 184 -21.77 3.85 8.32
N PHE A 185 -20.47 3.94 8.60
CA PHE A 185 -19.66 2.79 8.92
C PHE A 185 -19.66 2.62 10.44
N GLY A 186 -20.27 1.53 10.92
CA GLY A 186 -20.49 1.30 12.36
C GLY A 186 -19.39 0.52 13.06
N LYS A 187 -18.40 0.01 12.32
CA LYS A 187 -17.37 -0.92 12.84
C LYS A 187 -15.96 -0.31 12.82
N ASP A 188 -15.88 1.00 13.01
CA ASP A 188 -14.65 1.78 13.01
C ASP A 188 -13.57 1.21 13.95
N ASP A 189 -13.97 0.86 15.18
CA ASP A 189 -13.02 0.40 16.20
C ASP A 189 -12.49 -1.02 15.91
N GLU A 190 -13.35 -1.90 15.38
CA GLU A 190 -12.95 -3.24 14.94
C GLU A 190 -11.97 -3.15 13.76
N LEU A 191 -12.25 -2.28 12.78
CA LEU A 191 -11.34 -2.05 11.66
C LEU A 191 -9.98 -1.54 12.14
N ARG A 192 -9.95 -0.56 13.05
CA ARG A 192 -8.70 -0.04 13.64
C ARG A 192 -7.93 -1.13 14.37
N LEU A 193 -8.60 -1.97 15.15
CA LEU A 193 -7.99 -3.07 15.86
C LEU A 193 -7.35 -4.09 14.91
N ARG A 194 -8.09 -4.53 13.89
CA ARG A 194 -7.59 -5.49 12.88
C ARG A 194 -6.41 -4.94 12.11
N LEU A 195 -6.50 -3.68 11.66
CA LEU A 195 -5.40 -3.00 10.98
C LEU A 195 -4.16 -2.90 11.86
N ARG A 196 -4.32 -2.55 13.15
CA ARG A 196 -3.21 -2.49 14.09
C ARG A 196 -2.55 -3.85 14.28
N ASN A 197 -3.32 -4.90 14.49
CA ASN A 197 -2.78 -6.24 14.72
C ASN A 197 -2.03 -6.78 13.48
N ALA A 198 -2.48 -6.43 12.28
CA ALA A 198 -1.81 -6.80 11.05
C ALA A 198 -0.53 -5.97 10.76
N LEU A 199 -0.59 -4.65 10.97
CA LEU A 199 0.49 -3.72 10.61
C LEU A 199 1.53 -3.53 11.72
N PHE A 200 1.16 -3.78 12.97
CA PHE A 200 2.02 -3.64 14.13
C PHE A 200 1.78 -4.78 15.13
N PRO A 201 2.15 -6.03 14.77
CA PRO A 201 1.88 -7.20 15.60
C PRO A 201 2.58 -7.15 16.96
N GLU A 202 3.68 -6.43 17.08
CA GLU A 202 4.43 -6.25 18.34
C GLU A 202 3.70 -5.38 19.37
N TYR A 203 2.63 -4.69 18.97
CA TYR A 203 1.86 -3.81 19.87
C TYR A 203 1.32 -4.54 21.10
N GLU A 204 0.86 -5.79 20.94
CA GLU A 204 0.36 -6.59 22.06
C GLU A 204 1.47 -6.93 23.05
N ALA A 205 2.68 -7.22 22.56
CA ALA A 205 3.84 -7.47 23.42
C ALA A 205 4.27 -6.21 24.20
N LEU A 206 4.09 -5.02 23.62
CA LEU A 206 4.40 -3.74 24.27
C LEU A 206 3.35 -3.31 25.31
N THR A 207 2.11 -3.80 25.19
CA THR A 207 0.99 -3.41 26.05
C THR A 207 0.62 -4.48 27.08
N ALA A 208 1.19 -5.69 26.97
CA ALA A 208 1.02 -6.74 27.96
C ALA A 208 1.47 -6.24 29.36
N PRO A 209 0.67 -6.47 30.41
CA PRO A 209 1.08 -6.12 31.77
C PRO A 209 2.35 -6.90 32.10
N ARG A 210 3.44 -6.19 32.40
CA ARG A 210 4.65 -6.80 32.97
C ARG A 210 4.21 -7.50 34.25
N SER A 211 4.21 -8.84 34.24
CA SER A 211 3.93 -9.64 35.42
C SER A 211 4.80 -9.11 36.55
N VAL A 212 4.18 -8.49 37.56
CA VAL A 212 4.89 -8.14 38.78
C VAL A 212 5.19 -9.47 39.44
N GLU A 213 6.41 -9.98 39.24
CA GLU A 213 6.95 -11.06 40.06
C GLU A 213 7.03 -10.53 41.49
N LEU A 214 5.97 -10.83 42.26
CA LEU A 214 5.97 -10.67 43.70
C LEU A 214 6.93 -11.71 44.27
N LEU A 215 8.14 -11.26 44.60
CA LEU A 215 9.10 -11.96 45.47
C LEU A 215 8.58 -12.03 46.90
#